data_AF-A0A946UI51-F1
#
_entry.id   AF-A0A946UI51-F1
#
_cell.length_a   1.000
_cell.length_b   1.000
_cell.length_c   1.000
_cell.angle_alpha   90.00
_cell.angle_beta   90.00
_cell.angle_gamma   90.00
#
_symmetry.space_group_name_H-M   'P 1'
#
loop_
_entity.id
_entity.type
_entity.pdbx_description
1 polymer ?
#
loop_
_entity_poly.entity_id
_entity_poly.type
_entity_poly.pdbx_seq_one_letter_code
_entity_poly.pdbx_strand_id
1 'polypeptide(L)'
;SVDMDFDAYELVIAPGLPIIDDAFVEKCEQSRATFVFGPRSGAKTHEFGYPGNLPPGPLQRIAPLRVLSVETLRPDCIEGLSWNGKKYDSLIWREELDAPDADVLARYEDNSPAIVRYQRVIYIGTLTTTAFLNDFLGQLCGDLGVVTHHFATDVRVQQRGDLMFAFNYSGREEKLPLDDDAEILLGNRRLGPHDVTVWKRKLPA
;
A
#
# COMPACT_ATOMS: atom_id res chain seq x y z
N SER A 1 13.84 -6.18 -3.38
CA SER A 1 14.82 -6.18 -2.28
C SER A 1 15.00 -4.77 -1.77
N VAL A 2 15.44 -4.59 -0.52
CA VAL A 2 15.94 -3.31 0.02
C VAL A 2 17.19 -2.82 -0.73
N ASP A 3 17.84 -3.72 -1.45
CA ASP A 3 19.03 -3.40 -2.25
C ASP A 3 18.71 -2.83 -3.64
N MET A 4 17.46 -2.92 -4.09
CA MET A 4 17.08 -2.55 -5.46
C MET A 4 17.09 -1.03 -5.66
N ASP A 5 17.23 -0.64 -6.92
CA ASP A 5 16.95 0.71 -7.38
C ASP A 5 15.43 0.96 -7.40
N PHE A 6 15.03 2.17 -7.02
CA PHE A 6 13.64 2.60 -6.94
C PHE A 6 13.24 3.55 -8.08
N ASP A 7 14.16 3.98 -8.95
CA ASP A 7 13.91 5.02 -9.97
C ASP A 7 12.82 4.65 -10.99
N ALA A 8 12.59 3.36 -11.21
CA ALA A 8 11.55 2.87 -12.12
C ALA A 8 10.14 2.79 -11.49
N TYR A 9 9.98 3.15 -10.21
CA TYR A 9 8.73 2.99 -9.46
C TYR A 9 8.16 4.33 -9.02
N GLU A 10 6.87 4.55 -9.30
CA GLU A 10 6.12 5.70 -8.77
C GLU A 10 5.74 5.51 -7.28
N LEU A 11 5.52 4.25 -6.88
CA LEU A 11 5.09 3.85 -5.54
C LEU A 11 5.86 2.63 -5.06
N VAL A 12 6.48 2.74 -3.88
CA VAL A 12 7.15 1.64 -3.17
C VAL A 12 6.46 1.41 -1.84
N ILE A 13 6.01 0.18 -1.59
CA ILE A 13 5.33 -0.20 -0.35
C ILE A 13 6.20 -1.17 0.43
N ALA A 14 6.48 -0.86 1.68
CA ALA A 14 7.12 -1.72 2.66
C ALA A 14 6.10 -2.11 3.74
N PRO A 15 5.36 -3.23 3.59
CA PRO A 15 4.25 -3.58 4.49
C PRO A 15 4.67 -3.77 5.95
N GLY A 16 5.93 -4.16 6.16
CA GLY A 16 6.56 -4.25 7.46
C GLY A 16 8.05 -4.51 7.26
N LEU A 17 8.87 -3.48 7.51
CA LEU A 17 10.33 -3.56 7.36
C LEU A 17 10.98 -3.22 8.71
N PRO A 18 11.09 -4.19 9.64
CA PRO A 18 11.40 -3.90 11.04
C PRO A 18 12.80 -3.36 11.27
N ILE A 19 13.76 -3.75 10.44
CA ILE A 19 15.15 -3.28 10.49
C ILE A 19 15.39 -2.46 9.23
N ILE A 20 15.76 -1.20 9.42
CA ILE A 20 16.09 -0.25 8.36
C ILE A 20 17.45 0.32 8.70
N ASP A 21 18.36 0.25 7.74
CA ASP A 21 19.70 0.83 7.85
C ASP A 21 19.78 2.18 7.13
N ASP A 22 20.92 2.86 7.29
CA ASP A 22 21.12 4.16 6.69
C ASP A 22 21.17 4.12 5.16
N ALA A 23 21.71 3.03 4.60
CA ALA A 23 21.82 2.84 3.16
C ALA A 23 20.45 2.76 2.47
N PHE A 24 19.46 2.10 3.10
CA PHE A 24 18.09 2.09 2.59
C PHE A 24 17.46 3.48 2.61
N VAL A 25 17.66 4.24 3.70
CA VAL A 25 17.13 5.61 3.81
C VAL A 25 17.75 6.53 2.76
N GLU A 26 19.06 6.45 2.54
CA GLU A 26 19.75 7.22 1.48
C GLU A 26 19.18 6.93 0.09
N LYS A 27 18.82 5.67 -0.21
CA LYS A 27 18.12 5.34 -1.47
C LYS A 27 16.73 5.95 -1.54
N CYS A 28 15.99 5.95 -0.44
CA CYS A 28 14.70 6.64 -0.37
C CYS A 28 14.83 8.17 -0.60
N GLU A 29 15.92 8.78 -0.13
CA GLU A 29 16.24 10.21 -0.34
C GLU A 29 16.57 10.54 -1.81
N GLN A 30 17.22 9.61 -2.51
CA GLN A 30 17.62 9.77 -3.92
C GLN A 30 16.48 9.48 -4.90
N SER A 31 15.53 8.62 -4.51
CA SER A 31 14.39 8.24 -5.34
C SER A 31 13.32 9.33 -5.41
N ARG A 32 12.60 9.36 -6.54
CA ARG A 32 11.37 10.17 -6.72
C ARG A 32 10.10 9.44 -6.32
N ALA A 33 10.18 8.15 -5.99
CA ALA A 33 9.04 7.33 -5.61
C ALA A 33 8.33 7.89 -4.36
N THR A 34 7.02 7.67 -4.28
CA THR A 34 6.30 7.75 -3.01
C THR A 34 6.49 6.45 -2.24
N PHE A 35 6.74 6.55 -0.94
CA PHE A 35 6.97 5.42 -0.06
C PHE A 35 5.82 5.26 0.92
N VAL A 36 5.33 4.03 1.08
CA VAL A 36 4.36 3.66 2.12
C VAL A 36 5.00 2.64 3.05
N PHE A 37 5.17 3.00 4.32
CA PHE A 37 5.64 2.11 5.37
C PHE A 37 4.45 1.66 6.21
N GLY A 38 4.29 0.34 6.34
CA GLY A 38 3.34 -0.25 7.26
C GLY A 38 3.85 -0.23 8.71
N PRO A 39 2.99 -0.65 9.65
CA PRO A 39 3.31 -0.62 11.08
C PRO A 39 4.55 -1.49 11.37
N ARG A 40 5.25 -1.15 12.45
CA ARG A 40 6.50 -1.78 12.89
C ARG A 40 7.70 -1.56 11.98
N SER A 41 7.60 -0.74 10.95
CA SER A 41 8.74 -0.41 10.10
C SER A 41 9.77 0.42 10.89
N GLY A 42 11.05 0.04 10.79
CA GLY A 42 12.14 0.65 11.57
C GLY A 42 12.03 0.45 13.08
N ALA A 43 11.27 -0.54 13.55
CA ALA A 43 11.07 -0.78 14.98
C ALA A 43 12.21 -1.52 15.69
N LYS A 44 13.21 -2.02 14.94
CA LYS A 44 14.30 -2.86 15.46
C LYS A 44 15.66 -2.48 14.89
N THR A 45 16.70 -2.64 15.72
CA THR A 45 18.11 -2.61 15.27
C THR A 45 18.53 -3.97 14.70
N HIS A 46 19.73 -4.06 14.11
CA HIS A 46 20.30 -5.33 13.63
C HIS A 46 20.47 -6.37 14.74
N GLU A 47 20.68 -5.94 15.98
CA GLU A 47 20.79 -6.76 17.18
C GLU A 47 19.42 -7.03 17.83
N PHE A 48 18.32 -6.75 17.12
CA PHE A 48 16.95 -6.92 17.59
C PHE A 48 16.58 -6.06 18.81
N GLY A 49 17.33 -4.99 19.05
CA GLY A 49 17.04 -3.98 20.07
C GLY A 49 16.00 -2.96 19.61
N TYR A 50 15.68 -1.98 20.46
CA TYR A 50 14.92 -0.79 20.07
C TYR A 50 15.87 0.31 19.58
N PRO A 51 15.54 1.06 18.52
CA PRO A 51 16.28 2.26 18.15
C PRO A 51 16.29 3.27 19.31
N GLY A 52 17.45 3.88 19.57
CA GLY A 52 17.59 4.85 20.68
C GLY A 52 16.73 6.11 20.51
N ASN A 53 16.32 6.43 19.28
CA ASN A 53 15.42 7.53 18.94
C ASN A 53 13.95 7.12 18.79
N LEU A 54 13.58 5.93 19.27
CA LEU A 54 12.28 5.26 19.04
C LEU A 54 12.05 4.87 17.57
N PRO A 55 11.12 3.96 17.27
CA PRO A 55 10.70 3.71 15.89
C PRO A 55 10.15 5.00 15.24
N PRO A 56 10.27 5.16 13.91
CA PRO A 56 10.77 4.19 12.93
C PRO A 56 12.31 4.28 12.72
N GLY A 57 13.07 4.67 13.74
CA GLY A 57 14.53 4.61 13.72
C GLY A 57 15.13 5.53 12.65
N PRO A 58 16.03 5.04 11.77
CA PRO A 58 16.63 5.85 10.70
C PRO A 58 15.64 6.53 9.75
N LEU A 59 14.41 6.00 9.57
CA LEU A 59 13.38 6.62 8.73
C LEU A 59 12.99 8.04 9.21
N GLN A 60 13.28 8.38 10.47
CA GLN A 60 13.02 9.72 11.00
C GLN A 60 13.72 10.84 10.22
N ARG A 61 14.79 10.54 9.46
CA ARG A 61 15.44 11.51 8.57
C ARG A 61 14.55 12.01 7.43
N ILE A 62 13.68 11.13 6.91
CA ILE A 62 12.80 11.43 5.76
C ILE A 62 11.31 11.49 6.14
N ALA A 63 10.97 11.14 7.38
CA ALA A 63 9.63 11.26 7.94
C ALA A 63 9.77 11.52 9.45
N PRO A 64 9.82 12.80 9.90
CA PRO A 64 10.09 13.18 11.28
C PRO A 64 8.88 12.86 12.18
N LEU A 65 8.69 11.59 12.47
CA LEU A 65 7.65 11.04 13.33
C LEU A 65 8.25 10.03 14.31
N ARG A 66 7.57 9.79 15.43
CA ARG A 66 7.96 8.79 16.43
C ARG A 66 6.78 7.90 16.75
N VAL A 67 7.06 6.62 16.98
CA VAL A 67 6.10 5.69 17.60
C VAL A 67 6.34 5.69 19.09
N LEU A 68 5.40 6.22 19.87
CA LEU A 68 5.53 6.38 21.32
C LEU A 68 5.18 5.09 22.08
N SER A 69 4.12 4.43 21.63
CA SER A 69 3.62 3.19 22.23
C SER A 69 2.95 2.35 21.15
N VAL A 70 2.77 1.05 21.45
CA VAL A 70 2.08 0.11 20.54
C VAL A 70 1.13 -0.76 21.33
N GLU A 71 0.03 -1.14 20.71
CA GLU A 71 -0.99 -1.98 21.29
C GLU A 71 -1.25 -3.16 20.36
N THR A 72 -1.26 -4.38 20.92
CA THR A 72 -1.81 -5.56 20.26
C THR A 72 -3.24 -5.75 20.75
N LEU A 73 -4.20 -5.42 19.90
CA LEU A 73 -5.61 -5.47 20.21
C LEU A 73 -6.14 -6.89 19.99
N ARG A 74 -7.11 -7.28 20.81
CA ARG A 74 -7.82 -8.56 20.58
C ARG A 74 -8.62 -8.46 19.28
N PRO A 75 -8.86 -9.58 18.56
CA PRO A 75 -9.66 -9.56 17.33
C PRO A 75 -11.10 -9.05 17.50
N ASP A 76 -11.66 -9.11 18.71
CA ASP A 76 -12.99 -8.59 19.07
C ASP A 76 -12.97 -7.10 19.49
N CYS A 77 -11.79 -6.48 19.59
CA CYS A 77 -11.61 -5.06 19.88
C CYS A 77 -11.32 -4.33 18.57
N ILE A 78 -12.38 -3.78 17.96
CA ILE A 78 -12.30 -3.03 16.72
C ILE A 78 -12.39 -1.54 17.06
N GLU A 79 -11.44 -0.76 16.57
CA GLU A 79 -11.42 0.69 16.74
C GLU A 79 -11.74 1.41 15.43
N GLY A 80 -12.45 2.53 15.51
CA GLY A 80 -12.77 3.31 14.32
C GLY A 80 -11.54 3.98 13.69
N LEU A 81 -11.44 3.90 12.37
CA LEU A 81 -10.50 4.63 11.53
C LEU A 81 -11.26 5.58 10.59
N SER A 82 -10.90 6.86 10.57
CA SER A 82 -11.56 7.88 9.74
C SER A 82 -10.62 8.40 8.67
N TRP A 83 -11.06 8.36 7.41
CA TRP A 83 -10.30 8.85 6.25
C TRP A 83 -11.25 9.35 5.17
N ASN A 84 -11.00 10.55 4.62
CA ASN A 84 -11.83 11.19 3.58
C ASN A 84 -13.35 11.19 3.87
N GLY A 85 -13.73 11.44 5.13
CA GLY A 85 -15.14 11.45 5.55
C GLY A 85 -15.81 10.08 5.63
N LYS A 86 -15.09 9.00 5.32
CA LYS A 86 -15.53 7.61 5.47
C LYS A 86 -14.98 6.99 6.76
N LYS A 87 -15.67 5.97 7.24
CA LYS A 87 -15.28 5.15 8.40
C LYS A 87 -14.82 3.77 7.94
N TYR A 88 -13.72 3.32 8.54
CA TYR A 88 -13.09 2.02 8.38
C TYR A 88 -12.67 1.53 9.77
N ASP A 89 -11.93 0.42 9.83
CA ASP A 89 -11.49 -0.18 11.09
C ASP A 89 -9.97 -0.23 11.20
N SER A 90 -9.49 0.06 12.42
CA SER A 90 -8.18 -0.32 12.96
C SER A 90 -8.33 -1.66 13.66
N LEU A 91 -7.43 -2.60 13.36
CA LEU A 91 -7.53 -4.01 13.77
C LEU A 91 -6.20 -4.48 14.33
N ILE A 92 -6.20 -5.33 15.37
CA ILE A 92 -5.08 -6.17 15.85
C ILE A 92 -3.81 -5.44 16.32
N TRP A 93 -3.40 -4.36 15.67
CA TRP A 93 -2.18 -3.61 15.92
C TRP A 93 -2.43 -2.12 15.73
N ARG A 94 -2.07 -1.33 16.73
CA ARG A 94 -2.16 0.13 16.74
C ARG A 94 -0.87 0.73 17.29
N GLU A 95 -0.46 1.87 16.73
CA GLU A 95 0.71 2.64 17.14
C GLU A 95 0.29 4.07 17.50
N GLU A 96 0.79 4.57 18.62
CA GLU A 96 0.65 5.97 19.00
C GLU A 96 1.71 6.80 18.26
N LEU A 97 1.28 7.62 17.31
CA LEU A 97 2.17 8.42 16.47
C LEU A 97 2.31 9.85 17.00
N ASP A 98 3.56 10.26 17.23
CA ASP A 98 3.95 11.64 17.43
C ASP A 98 4.59 12.20 16.14
N ALA A 99 3.85 13.03 15.41
CA ALA A 99 4.23 13.51 14.08
C ALA A 99 3.77 14.97 13.88
N PRO A 100 4.34 15.95 14.61
CA PRO A 100 3.82 17.32 14.63
C PRO A 100 3.92 18.05 13.29
N ASP A 101 4.91 17.69 12.45
CA ASP A 101 5.19 18.32 11.17
C ASP A 101 4.63 17.55 9.96
N ALA A 102 3.83 16.49 10.21
CA ALA A 102 3.26 15.65 9.17
C ALA A 102 1.76 15.91 8.95
N ASP A 103 1.33 15.76 7.69
CA ASP A 103 -0.09 15.79 7.35
C ASP A 103 -0.77 14.51 7.87
N VAL A 104 -1.79 14.67 8.69
CA VAL A 104 -2.58 13.53 9.18
C VAL A 104 -3.61 13.14 8.11
N LEU A 105 -3.38 12.01 7.44
CA LEU A 105 -4.28 11.49 6.41
C LEU A 105 -5.50 10.80 7.03
N ALA A 106 -5.27 9.94 8.03
CA ALA A 106 -6.32 9.21 8.72
C ALA A 106 -6.17 9.29 10.24
N ARG A 107 -7.29 9.22 10.95
CA ARG A 107 -7.35 9.35 12.41
C ARG A 107 -8.03 8.15 13.05
N TYR A 108 -7.55 7.77 14.23
CA TYR A 108 -8.26 6.87 15.14
C TYR A 108 -9.52 7.55 15.70
N GLU A 109 -10.34 6.78 16.42
CA GLU A 109 -11.59 7.25 17.03
C GLU A 109 -11.38 8.37 18.06
N ASP A 110 -10.25 8.35 18.79
CA ASP A 110 -9.84 9.39 19.73
C ASP A 110 -9.25 10.65 19.04
N ASN A 111 -9.31 10.73 17.71
CA ASN A 111 -8.73 11.75 16.84
C ASN A 111 -7.19 11.78 16.76
N SER A 112 -6.48 10.85 17.42
CA SER A 112 -5.03 10.73 17.28
C SER A 112 -4.65 10.29 15.84
N PRO A 113 -3.44 10.63 15.37
CA PRO A 113 -3.00 10.28 14.01
C PRO A 113 -2.82 8.76 13.86
N ALA A 114 -3.46 8.17 12.84
CA ALA A 114 -3.30 6.77 12.48
C ALA A 114 -2.44 6.57 11.24
N ILE A 115 -2.55 7.50 10.28
CA ILE A 115 -1.77 7.51 9.05
C ILE A 115 -1.31 8.94 8.81
N VAL A 116 0.00 9.11 8.64
CA VAL A 116 0.61 10.41 8.45
C VAL A 116 1.44 10.44 7.18
N ARG A 117 1.56 11.63 6.59
CA ARG A 117 2.38 11.88 5.42
C ARG A 117 3.35 13.02 5.69
N TYR A 118 4.62 12.79 5.38
CA TYR A 118 5.61 13.84 5.28
C TYR A 118 6.22 13.79 3.88
N GLN A 119 5.97 14.84 3.08
CA GLN A 119 6.38 14.90 1.69
C GLN A 119 5.93 13.66 0.88
N ARG A 120 6.87 12.78 0.49
CA ARG A 120 6.62 11.56 -0.28
C ARG A 120 6.62 10.29 0.57
N VAL A 121 6.72 10.41 1.89
CA VAL A 121 6.72 9.28 2.82
C VAL A 121 5.39 9.24 3.57
N ILE A 122 4.71 8.11 3.50
CA ILE A 122 3.48 7.80 4.21
C ILE A 122 3.80 6.71 5.22
N TYR A 123 3.38 6.90 6.47
CA TYR A 123 3.51 5.90 7.53
C TYR A 123 2.12 5.50 8.03
N ILE A 124 1.84 4.20 8.04
CA ILE A 124 0.59 3.61 8.53
C ILE A 124 0.86 2.97 9.89
N GLY A 125 0.29 3.52 10.97
CA GLY A 125 0.46 3.05 12.34
C GLY A 125 -0.47 1.91 12.74
N THR A 126 -1.22 1.32 11.81
CA THR A 126 -2.24 0.31 12.13
C THR A 126 -2.28 -0.82 11.12
N LEU A 127 -2.74 -2.00 11.54
CA LEU A 127 -3.34 -2.93 10.59
C LEU A 127 -4.80 -2.54 10.38
N THR A 128 -5.28 -2.63 9.15
CA THR A 128 -6.60 -2.10 8.75
C THR A 128 -7.25 -3.02 7.72
N THR A 129 -8.49 -2.71 7.35
CA THR A 129 -9.31 -3.57 6.49
C THR A 129 -8.84 -3.53 5.04
N THR A 130 -9.12 -4.62 4.30
CA THR A 130 -8.94 -4.66 2.85
C THR A 130 -9.71 -3.57 2.13
N ALA A 131 -10.90 -3.20 2.64
CA ALA A 131 -11.70 -2.12 2.09
C ALA A 131 -10.97 -0.76 2.19
N PHE A 132 -10.37 -0.47 3.34
CA PHE A 132 -9.53 0.72 3.49
C PHE A 132 -8.34 0.69 2.53
N LEU A 133 -7.58 -0.41 2.51
CA LEU A 133 -6.38 -0.52 1.69
C LEU A 133 -6.68 -0.36 0.19
N ASN A 134 -7.79 -0.92 -0.28
CA ASN A 134 -8.23 -0.77 -1.67
C ASN A 134 -8.55 0.69 -2.01
N ASP A 135 -9.35 1.37 -1.19
CA ASP A 135 -9.71 2.77 -1.44
C ASP A 135 -8.48 3.69 -1.31
N PHE A 136 -7.66 3.50 -0.27
CA PHE A 136 -6.48 4.30 0.01
C PHE A 136 -5.41 4.15 -1.08
N LEU A 137 -5.05 2.91 -1.44
CA LEU A 137 -4.06 2.66 -2.49
C LEU A 137 -4.61 3.00 -3.87
N GLY A 138 -5.91 2.80 -4.10
CA GLY A 138 -6.56 3.23 -5.35
C GLY A 138 -6.45 4.73 -5.56
N GLN A 139 -6.76 5.53 -4.53
CA GLN A 139 -6.60 6.98 -4.57
C GLN A 139 -5.13 7.38 -4.71
N LEU A 140 -4.23 6.79 -3.92
CA LEU A 140 -2.80 7.10 -3.98
C LEU A 140 -2.20 6.81 -5.36
N CYS A 141 -2.54 5.66 -5.96
CA CYS A 141 -2.14 5.35 -7.32
C CYS A 141 -2.68 6.36 -8.32
N GLY A 142 -3.95 6.78 -8.18
CA GLY A 142 -4.54 7.84 -9.01
C GLY A 142 -3.78 9.16 -8.92
N ASP A 143 -3.44 9.59 -7.70
CA ASP A 143 -2.67 10.81 -7.45
C ASP A 143 -1.26 10.76 -8.07
N LEU A 144 -0.70 9.55 -8.21
CA LEU A 144 0.60 9.27 -8.83
C LEU A 144 0.52 8.93 -10.32
N GLY A 145 -0.66 8.98 -10.95
CA GLY A 145 -0.84 8.63 -12.35
C GLY A 145 -0.68 7.12 -12.66
N VAL A 146 -0.69 6.27 -11.63
CA VAL A 146 -0.67 4.81 -11.77
C VAL A 146 -2.10 4.32 -12.02
N VAL A 147 -2.35 3.82 -13.23
CA VAL A 147 -3.66 3.27 -13.61
C VAL A 147 -3.97 2.01 -12.80
N THR A 148 -5.14 1.99 -12.16
CA THR A 148 -5.65 0.84 -11.41
C THR A 148 -7.00 0.38 -11.97
N HIS A 149 -7.34 -0.88 -11.73
CA HIS A 149 -8.59 -1.48 -12.14
C HIS A 149 -9.17 -2.32 -10.99
N HIS A 150 -10.49 -2.26 -10.82
CA HIS A 150 -11.22 -3.15 -9.92
C HIS A 150 -11.74 -4.35 -10.72
N PHE A 151 -11.27 -5.54 -10.38
CA PHE A 151 -11.75 -6.80 -10.91
C PHE A 151 -12.58 -7.54 -9.87
N ALA A 152 -13.32 -8.57 -10.32
CA ALA A 152 -13.99 -9.49 -9.41
C ALA A 152 -12.98 -10.16 -8.45
N THR A 153 -13.44 -10.56 -7.27
CA THR A 153 -12.62 -11.06 -6.14
C THR A 153 -11.59 -12.12 -6.52
N ASP A 154 -11.93 -13.00 -7.45
CA ASP A 154 -11.10 -14.14 -7.86
C ASP A 154 -10.43 -13.96 -9.22
N VAL A 155 -10.54 -12.76 -9.82
CA VAL A 155 -9.84 -12.43 -11.07
C VAL A 155 -8.50 -11.77 -10.73
N ARG A 156 -7.43 -12.26 -11.36
CA ARG A 156 -6.09 -11.66 -11.25
C ARG A 156 -5.61 -11.26 -12.62
N VAL A 157 -4.99 -10.08 -12.71
CA VAL A 157 -4.49 -9.53 -13.97
C VAL A 157 -3.01 -9.22 -13.87
N GLN A 158 -2.26 -9.59 -14.90
CA GLN A 158 -0.83 -9.30 -15.03
C GLN A 158 -0.53 -8.68 -16.39
N GLN A 159 0.44 -7.77 -16.44
CA GLN A 159 0.93 -7.18 -17.66
C GLN A 159 2.32 -7.73 -18.02
N ARG A 160 2.57 -7.96 -19.32
CA ARG A 160 3.90 -8.20 -19.88
C ARG A 160 4.04 -7.45 -21.20
N GLY A 161 4.83 -6.37 -21.22
CA GLY A 161 4.92 -5.49 -22.38
C GLY A 161 3.57 -4.82 -22.66
N ASP A 162 3.08 -4.93 -23.88
CA ASP A 162 1.75 -4.47 -24.31
C ASP A 162 0.66 -5.54 -24.12
N LEU A 163 0.96 -6.67 -23.48
CA LEU A 163 -0.02 -7.75 -23.25
C LEU A 163 -0.56 -7.72 -21.83
N MET A 164 -1.87 -7.92 -21.71
CA MET A 164 -2.57 -8.12 -20.45
C MET A 164 -3.10 -9.56 -20.37
N PHE A 165 -2.96 -10.19 -19.22
CA PHE A 165 -3.39 -11.56 -18.94
C PHE A 165 -4.38 -11.52 -17.78
N ALA A 166 -5.61 -11.97 -17.97
CA ALA A 166 -6.57 -12.14 -16.90
C ALA A 166 -6.83 -13.62 -16.65
N PHE A 167 -6.75 -14.02 -15.38
CA PHE A 167 -6.99 -15.38 -14.89
C PHE A 167 -8.17 -15.36 -13.93
N ASN A 168 -9.14 -16.24 -14.13
CA ASN A 168 -10.30 -16.38 -13.23
C ASN A 168 -10.17 -17.63 -12.38
N TYR A 169 -9.95 -17.45 -11.08
CA TYR A 169 -9.83 -18.55 -10.14
C TYR A 169 -11.19 -19.02 -9.58
N SER A 170 -12.29 -18.34 -9.90
CA SER A 170 -13.63 -18.73 -9.45
C SER A 170 -14.23 -19.84 -10.31
N GLY A 171 -15.29 -20.46 -9.78
CA GLY A 171 -16.18 -21.37 -10.50
C GLY A 171 -17.32 -20.67 -11.25
N ARG A 172 -17.23 -19.35 -11.50
CA ARG A 172 -18.26 -18.56 -12.21
C ARG A 172 -17.66 -17.79 -13.37
N GLU A 173 -18.48 -17.45 -14.35
CA GLU A 173 -18.08 -16.55 -15.42
C GLU A 173 -17.99 -15.11 -14.89
N GLU A 174 -16.94 -14.39 -15.29
CA GLU A 174 -16.70 -13.01 -14.92
C GLU A 174 -16.58 -12.10 -16.16
N LYS A 175 -17.12 -10.87 -16.07
CA LYS A 175 -17.00 -9.89 -17.14
C LYS A 175 -15.74 -9.05 -16.95
N LEU A 176 -14.83 -9.08 -17.92
CA LEU A 176 -13.67 -8.20 -17.91
C LEU A 176 -14.05 -6.76 -18.33
N PRO A 177 -13.50 -5.73 -17.68
CA PRO A 177 -13.72 -4.32 -18.03
C PRO A 177 -12.89 -3.93 -19.27
N LEU A 178 -13.14 -4.59 -20.41
CA LEU A 178 -12.47 -4.33 -21.68
C LEU A 178 -13.32 -3.40 -22.55
N ASP A 179 -12.66 -2.50 -23.29
CA ASP A 179 -13.31 -1.74 -24.35
C ASP A 179 -13.83 -2.67 -25.47
N ASP A 180 -14.86 -2.24 -26.17
CA ASP A 180 -15.49 -3.02 -27.25
C ASP A 180 -14.54 -3.32 -28.43
N ASP A 181 -13.48 -2.53 -28.59
CA ASP A 181 -12.46 -2.67 -29.61
C ASP A 181 -11.14 -3.25 -29.07
N ALA A 182 -11.13 -3.80 -27.85
CA ALA A 182 -9.97 -4.51 -27.33
C ALA A 182 -9.62 -5.72 -28.23
N GLU A 183 -8.36 -5.80 -28.67
CA GLU A 183 -7.82 -6.91 -29.46
C GLU A 183 -7.52 -8.10 -28.55
N ILE A 184 -8.42 -9.09 -28.55
CA ILE A 184 -8.24 -10.35 -27.83
C ILE A 184 -7.38 -11.28 -28.67
N LEU A 185 -6.31 -11.78 -28.05
CA LEU A 185 -5.37 -12.73 -28.65
C LEU A 185 -5.68 -14.18 -28.25
N LEU A 186 -6.22 -14.37 -27.05
CA LEU A 186 -6.60 -15.67 -26.51
C LEU A 186 -7.80 -15.52 -25.56
N GLY A 187 -8.70 -16.50 -25.57
CA GLY A 187 -9.86 -16.53 -24.68
C GLY A 187 -11.01 -15.66 -25.17
N ASN A 188 -11.85 -15.20 -24.24
CA ASN A 188 -13.09 -14.50 -24.53
C ASN A 188 -13.26 -13.23 -23.67
N ARG A 189 -14.10 -12.28 -24.08
CA ARG A 189 -14.43 -11.07 -23.28
C ARG A 189 -15.10 -11.42 -21.94
N ARG A 190 -15.91 -12.47 -21.97
CA ARG A 190 -16.44 -13.11 -20.76
C ARG A 190 -15.47 -14.19 -20.37
N LEU A 191 -14.83 -14.01 -19.23
CA LEU A 191 -13.80 -14.90 -18.72
C LEU A 191 -14.47 -16.06 -17.99
N GLY A 192 -14.42 -17.25 -18.59
CA GLY A 192 -15.03 -18.45 -18.03
C GLY A 192 -14.43 -18.84 -16.67
N PRO A 193 -15.08 -19.77 -15.95
CA PRO A 193 -14.52 -20.31 -14.72
C PRO A 193 -13.21 -21.04 -14.99
N HIS A 194 -12.19 -20.80 -14.16
CA HIS A 194 -10.87 -21.43 -14.28
C HIS A 194 -10.18 -21.19 -15.64
N ASP A 195 -10.53 -20.09 -16.31
CA ASP A 195 -10.10 -19.76 -17.68
C ASP A 195 -9.11 -18.58 -17.71
N VAL A 196 -8.55 -18.32 -18.90
CA VAL A 196 -7.62 -17.22 -19.17
C VAL A 196 -8.04 -16.43 -20.42
N THR A 197 -7.94 -15.09 -20.33
CA THR A 197 -8.07 -14.19 -21.47
C THR A 197 -6.83 -13.31 -21.60
N VAL A 198 -6.32 -13.18 -22.83
CA VAL A 198 -5.16 -12.34 -23.15
C VAL A 198 -5.56 -11.32 -24.21
N TRP A 199 -5.24 -10.05 -23.97
CA TRP A 199 -5.52 -8.96 -24.90
C TRP A 199 -4.36 -7.98 -24.99
N LYS A 200 -4.30 -7.21 -26.08
CA LYS A 200 -3.34 -6.09 -26.20
C LYS A 200 -3.85 -4.87 -25.43
N ARG A 201 -3.00 -4.34 -24.56
CA ARG A 201 -3.20 -3.05 -23.89
C ARG A 201 -3.09 -1.95 -24.94
N LYS A 202 -4.07 -1.05 -24.98
CA LYS A 202 -3.88 0.23 -25.65
C LYS A 202 -2.87 1.05 -24.86
N LEU A 203 -1.77 1.42 -25.49
CA LEU A 203 -0.89 2.43 -24.93
C LEU A 203 -1.62 3.78 -25.04
N PRO A 204 -1.60 4.62 -23.99
CA PRO A 204 -2.05 6.00 -24.16
C PRO A 204 -1.24 6.64 -25.29
N ALA A 205 -1.95 7.36 -26.17
CA ALA A 205 -1.37 8.06 -27.31
C ALA A 205 -0.39 9.15 -26.88
#